data_AF-A0A645GEG6-F1
#
_entry.id   AF-A0A645GEG6-F1
#
_cell.length_a   1.000
_cell.length_b   1.000
_cell.length_c   1.000
_cell.angle_alpha   90.00
_cell.angle_beta   90.00
_cell.angle_gamma   90.00
#
_symmetry.space_group_name_H-M   'P 1'
#
loop_
_entity.id
_entity.type
_entity.pdbx_description
1 polymer ?
#
loop_
_entity_poly.entity_id
_entity_poly.type
_entity_poly.pdbx_seq_one_letter_code
_entity_poly.pdbx_strand_id
1 'polypeptide(L)'
;MNTIVGYFKKSIVSRFLEGMEDEVIFHLRGVIKADKQISDSRKSELMKWGQKNTLAEFLANVFLYSLTRDNVLSQDAITANSQELEDYKKHPLEPIEIPDDVIMEERKYAMALADVYGELEHIENFDLSLLPQYLEYQKHFSEQRGYYFAAEAVRRGTRDIYRKNDTDQFEILKDETYEGVKEVWEDDYKDGMTRLRKVMAQASLTRVDRCWLSRDTDWIGNPQKKGVCHFLVKEDRLKGWVRKNAEQAV
;
A
#
# COMPACT_ATOMS: atom_id res chain seq x y z
N MET A 1 19.59 -38.99 -14.82
CA MET A 1 18.57 -39.56 -13.91
C MET A 1 17.71 -38.42 -13.39
N ASN A 2 16.38 -38.55 -13.44
CA ASN A 2 15.43 -37.60 -12.88
C ASN A 2 15.41 -37.70 -11.35
N THR A 3 16.47 -37.23 -10.69
CA THR A 3 16.50 -37.09 -9.23
C THR A 3 16.23 -35.64 -8.85
N ILE A 4 15.69 -35.42 -7.65
CA ILE A 4 15.47 -34.05 -7.14
C ILE A 4 16.78 -33.25 -7.05
N VAL A 5 17.88 -33.89 -6.67
CA VAL A 5 19.22 -33.27 -6.70
C VAL A 5 19.59 -32.84 -8.13
N GLY A 6 19.32 -33.68 -9.13
CA GLY A 6 19.53 -33.34 -10.53
C GLY A 6 18.71 -32.12 -10.98
N TYR A 7 17.46 -32.00 -10.50
CA TYR A 7 16.62 -30.83 -10.74
C TYR A 7 17.21 -29.57 -10.10
N PHE A 8 17.57 -29.62 -8.82
CA PHE A 8 18.18 -28.48 -8.13
C PHE A 8 19.49 -28.05 -8.80
N LYS A 9 20.33 -29.00 -9.22
CA LYS A 9 21.57 -28.70 -9.94
C LYS A 9 21.31 -27.98 -11.27
N LYS A 10 20.36 -28.48 -12.08
CA LYS A 10 20.11 -28.00 -13.45
C LYS A 10 19.22 -26.76 -13.53
N SER A 11 18.27 -26.61 -12.61
CA SER A 11 17.21 -25.60 -12.71
C SER A 11 17.35 -24.48 -11.69
N ILE A 12 17.98 -24.74 -10.54
CA ILE A 12 18.10 -23.82 -9.42
C ILE A 12 19.53 -23.29 -9.32
N VAL A 13 20.49 -24.16 -8.97
CA VAL A 13 21.89 -23.79 -8.73
C VAL A 13 22.54 -23.16 -9.96
N SER A 14 22.26 -23.64 -11.17
CA SER A 14 22.82 -23.08 -12.40
C SER A 14 22.39 -21.63 -12.72
N ARG A 15 21.44 -21.08 -11.95
CA ARG A 15 20.92 -19.71 -12.10
C ARG A 15 21.36 -18.79 -10.97
N PHE A 16 22.19 -19.27 -10.04
CA PHE A 16 22.77 -18.43 -9.00
C PHE A 16 23.74 -17.43 -9.61
N LEU A 17 23.75 -16.22 -9.05
CA LEU A 17 24.83 -15.27 -9.28
C LEU A 17 26.08 -15.75 -8.52
N GLU A 18 27.26 -15.49 -9.08
CA GLU A 18 28.52 -15.87 -8.46
C GLU A 18 28.66 -15.26 -7.06
N GLY A 19 28.95 -16.09 -6.07
CA GLY A 19 29.10 -15.68 -4.67
C GLY A 19 27.83 -15.83 -3.83
N MET A 20 26.66 -15.90 -4.47
CA MET A 20 25.40 -16.11 -3.75
C MET A 20 25.27 -17.50 -3.14
N GLU A 21 26.06 -18.47 -3.63
CA GLU A 21 26.08 -19.81 -3.05
C GLU A 21 26.51 -19.78 -1.58
N ASP A 22 27.53 -18.98 -1.27
CA ASP A 22 28.14 -18.90 0.05
C ASP A 22 27.19 -18.21 1.05
N GLU A 23 26.51 -17.15 0.63
CA GLU A 23 25.47 -16.47 1.41
C GLU A 23 24.28 -17.38 1.73
N VAL A 24 23.74 -18.07 0.73
CA VAL A 24 22.61 -18.99 0.93
C VAL A 24 23.00 -20.15 1.85
N ILE A 25 24.21 -20.69 1.70
CA ILE A 25 24.73 -21.72 2.61
C ILE A 25 24.83 -21.16 4.03
N PHE A 26 25.40 -19.97 4.22
CA PHE A 26 25.55 -19.35 5.53
C PHE A 26 24.20 -19.18 6.23
N HIS A 27 23.23 -18.58 5.56
CA HIS A 27 21.91 -18.31 6.13
C HIS A 27 21.14 -19.60 6.46
N LEU A 28 21.07 -20.56 5.54
CA LEU A 28 20.36 -21.82 5.79
C LEU A 28 21.02 -22.62 6.91
N ARG A 29 22.35 -22.61 7.02
CA ARG A 29 23.03 -23.22 8.17
C ARG A 29 22.69 -22.50 9.48
N GLY A 30 22.55 -21.17 9.46
CA GLY A 30 22.06 -20.40 10.61
C GLY A 30 20.67 -20.88 11.06
N VAL A 31 19.72 -20.95 10.14
CA VAL A 31 18.35 -21.41 10.40
C VAL A 31 18.34 -22.84 10.96
N ILE A 32 19.04 -23.78 10.31
CA ILE A 32 19.07 -25.19 10.75
C ILE A 32 19.71 -25.33 12.15
N LYS A 33 20.73 -24.53 12.48
CA LYS A 33 21.34 -24.55 13.83
C LYS A 33 20.34 -24.07 14.89
N ALA A 34 19.66 -22.96 14.62
CA ALA A 34 18.76 -22.30 15.56
C ALA A 34 17.45 -23.09 15.81
N ASP A 35 17.02 -23.90 14.84
CA ASP A 35 15.78 -24.67 14.95
C ASP A 35 15.88 -25.78 16.02
N LYS A 36 15.09 -25.67 17.09
CA LYS A 36 15.10 -26.64 18.21
C LYS A 36 14.34 -27.94 17.91
N GLN A 37 13.56 -27.98 16.83
CA GLN A 37 12.71 -29.11 16.49
C GLN A 37 13.39 -30.09 15.52
N ILE A 38 14.53 -29.72 14.93
CA ILE A 38 15.37 -30.63 14.15
C ILE A 38 16.26 -31.44 15.09
N SER A 39 16.21 -32.77 15.01
CA SER A 39 17.09 -33.66 15.77
C SER A 39 18.57 -33.42 15.43
N ASP A 40 19.47 -33.59 16.40
CA ASP A 40 20.91 -33.37 16.23
C ASP A 40 21.55 -34.24 15.13
N SER A 41 21.05 -35.47 14.96
CA SER A 41 21.50 -36.36 13.89
C SER A 41 21.16 -35.77 12.51
N ARG A 42 19.93 -35.29 12.33
CA ARG A 42 19.49 -34.67 11.09
C ARG A 42 20.15 -33.32 10.82
N LYS A 43 20.36 -32.49 11.86
CA LYS A 43 21.18 -31.26 11.73
C LYS A 43 22.57 -31.61 11.21
N SER A 44 23.21 -32.59 11.84
CA SER A 44 24.55 -33.04 11.45
C SER A 44 24.59 -33.55 10.00
N GLU A 45 23.54 -34.27 9.56
CA GLU A 45 23.41 -34.77 8.19
C GLU A 45 23.25 -33.64 7.17
N LEU A 46 22.34 -32.69 7.41
CA LEU A 46 22.14 -31.51 6.55
C LEU A 46 23.41 -30.63 6.49
N MET A 47 24.13 -30.49 7.61
CA MET A 47 25.36 -29.70 7.68
C MET A 47 26.50 -30.29 6.86
N LYS A 48 26.52 -31.61 6.61
CA LYS A 48 27.54 -32.25 5.76
C LYS A 48 27.50 -31.70 4.34
N TRP A 49 26.30 -31.44 3.81
CA TRP A 49 26.09 -30.91 2.46
C TRP A 49 26.16 -29.38 2.38
N GLY A 50 26.20 -28.65 3.51
CA GLY A 50 26.24 -27.19 3.54
C GLY A 50 27.59 -26.61 3.10
N GLN A 51 28.02 -26.94 1.87
CA GLN A 51 29.27 -26.58 1.21
C GLN A 51 28.99 -26.28 -0.27
N LYS A 52 29.80 -25.41 -0.88
CA LYS A 52 29.58 -24.93 -2.26
C LYS A 52 29.53 -26.05 -3.31
N ASN A 53 30.42 -27.03 -3.19
CA ASN A 53 30.50 -28.19 -4.10
C ASN A 53 29.33 -29.19 -3.95
N THR A 54 28.53 -29.07 -2.89
CA THR A 54 27.37 -29.93 -2.59
C THR A 54 26.07 -29.12 -2.42
N LEU A 55 26.03 -27.90 -2.98
CA LEU A 55 24.89 -26.99 -2.83
C LEU A 55 23.59 -27.59 -3.36
N ALA A 56 23.62 -28.31 -4.48
CA ALA A 56 22.43 -28.94 -5.04
C ALA A 56 21.87 -30.02 -4.10
N GLU A 57 22.74 -30.83 -3.51
CA GLU A 57 22.41 -31.83 -2.49
C GLU A 57 21.86 -31.15 -1.23
N PHE A 58 22.48 -30.05 -0.80
CA PHE A 58 22.04 -29.29 0.37
C PHE A 58 20.63 -28.73 0.20
N LEU A 59 20.39 -27.97 -0.86
CA LEU A 59 19.09 -27.34 -1.12
C LEU A 59 17.99 -28.38 -1.32
N ALA A 60 18.28 -29.46 -2.06
CA ALA A 60 17.31 -30.52 -2.27
C ALA A 60 16.94 -31.23 -0.96
N ASN A 61 17.91 -31.53 -0.09
CA ASN A 61 17.65 -32.19 1.18
C ASN A 61 16.97 -31.26 2.21
N VAL A 62 17.32 -29.98 2.23
CA VAL A 62 16.63 -28.97 3.07
C VAL A 62 15.19 -28.81 2.63
N PHE A 63 14.93 -28.73 1.32
CA PHE A 63 13.57 -28.66 0.76
C PHE A 63 12.76 -29.92 1.08
N LEU A 64 13.31 -31.13 0.84
CA LEU A 64 12.59 -32.36 1.19
C LEU A 64 12.29 -32.43 2.69
N TYR A 65 13.23 -31.99 3.52
CA TYR A 65 13.02 -31.95 4.96
C TYR A 65 11.93 -30.96 5.35
N SER A 66 11.88 -29.77 4.74
CA SER A 66 10.83 -28.80 5.04
C SER A 66 9.42 -29.33 4.71
N LEU A 67 9.30 -30.22 3.71
CA LEU A 67 8.03 -30.89 3.39
C LEU A 67 7.58 -31.92 4.45
N THR A 68 8.49 -32.40 5.30
CA THR A 68 8.16 -33.33 6.40
C THR A 68 7.69 -32.60 7.66
N ARG A 69 7.79 -31.28 7.67
CA ARG A 69 7.44 -30.45 8.81
C ARG A 69 6.00 -30.00 8.68
N ASP A 70 5.28 -30.02 9.79
CA ASP A 70 3.99 -29.35 9.84
C ASP A 70 4.22 -27.85 9.67
N ASN A 71 3.70 -27.30 8.57
CA ASN A 71 3.80 -25.88 8.26
C ASN A 71 2.57 -25.10 8.76
N VAL A 72 1.74 -25.74 9.58
CA VAL A 72 0.68 -25.06 10.33
C VAL A 72 1.32 -24.36 11.53
N LEU A 73 1.01 -23.08 11.70
CA LEU A 73 1.44 -22.33 12.87
C LEU A 73 0.95 -23.03 14.14
N SER A 74 1.81 -23.15 15.15
CA SER A 74 1.39 -23.64 16.47
C SER A 74 0.32 -22.70 17.05
N GLN A 75 -0.50 -23.20 17.97
CA GLN A 75 -1.51 -22.37 18.63
C GLN A 75 -0.87 -21.13 19.31
N ASP A 76 0.31 -21.29 19.89
CA ASP A 76 1.09 -20.19 20.48
C ASP A 76 1.51 -19.17 19.43
N ALA A 77 1.99 -19.62 18.25
CA ALA A 77 2.37 -18.74 17.15
C ALA A 77 1.16 -18.04 16.52
N ILE A 78 0.01 -18.71 16.42
CA ILE A 78 -1.26 -18.10 16.00
C ILE A 78 -1.66 -16.99 17.00
N THR A 79 -1.55 -17.27 18.29
CA THR A 79 -1.91 -16.32 19.35
C THR A 79 -0.97 -15.11 19.35
N ALA A 80 0.34 -15.33 19.23
CA ALA A 80 1.33 -14.25 19.12
C ALA A 80 1.10 -13.37 17.89
N ASN A 81 0.90 -13.98 16.71
CA ASN A 81 0.60 -13.24 15.48
C ASN A 81 -0.72 -12.47 15.57
N SER A 82 -1.73 -13.04 16.24
CA SER A 82 -2.99 -12.34 16.48
C SER A 82 -2.81 -11.13 17.40
N GLN A 83 -1.98 -11.25 18.44
CA GLN A 83 -1.67 -10.14 19.34
C GLN A 83 -0.89 -9.03 18.62
N GLU A 84 0.13 -9.39 17.83
CA GLU A 84 0.90 -8.45 17.00
C GLU A 84 -0.01 -7.70 16.02
N LEU A 85 -0.96 -8.39 15.39
CA LEU A 85 -1.95 -7.78 14.51
C LEU A 85 -2.87 -6.81 15.25
N GLU A 86 -3.35 -7.17 16.43
CA GLU A 86 -4.19 -6.29 17.25
C GLU A 86 -3.43 -5.06 17.76
N ASP A 87 -2.13 -5.19 18.02
CA ASP A 87 -1.28 -4.06 18.39
C ASP A 87 -0.99 -3.17 17.17
N TYR A 88 -0.73 -3.76 16.00
CA TYR A 88 -0.56 -3.02 14.74
C TYR A 88 -1.79 -2.14 14.40
N LYS A 89 -3.01 -2.64 14.63
CA LYS A 89 -4.25 -1.86 14.41
C LYS A 89 -4.38 -0.65 15.32
N LYS A 90 -3.76 -0.67 16.51
CA LYS A 90 -3.84 0.41 17.51
C LYS A 90 -2.81 1.52 17.30
N HIS A 91 -1.96 1.40 16.29
CA HIS A 91 -0.96 2.40 15.97
C HIS A 91 -1.28 3.07 14.62
N PRO A 92 -0.95 4.36 14.46
CA PRO A 92 -1.03 5.02 13.16
C PRO A 92 -0.19 4.28 12.12
N LEU A 93 -0.69 4.26 10.89
CA LEU A 93 0.06 3.70 9.77
C LEU A 93 1.34 4.48 9.52
N GLU A 94 2.40 3.77 9.15
CA GLU A 94 3.63 4.40 8.70
C GLU A 94 3.36 5.25 7.45
N PRO A 95 3.86 6.49 7.40
CA PRO A 95 3.73 7.33 6.23
C PRO A 95 4.40 6.68 5.01
N ILE A 96 3.71 6.71 3.87
CA ILE A 96 4.31 6.34 2.59
C ILE A 96 5.23 7.47 2.15
N GLU A 97 6.45 7.13 1.72
CA GLU A 97 7.34 8.07 1.05
C GLU A 97 6.68 8.61 -0.22
N ILE A 98 6.48 9.93 -0.27
CA ILE A 98 5.87 10.63 -1.39
C ILE A 98 6.94 10.80 -2.47
N PRO A 99 6.79 10.22 -3.67
CA PRO A 99 7.76 10.41 -4.75
C PRO A 99 7.86 11.89 -5.12
N ASP A 100 9.06 12.37 -5.47
CA ASP A 100 9.24 13.77 -5.87
C ASP A 100 8.34 14.13 -7.07
N ASP A 101 8.31 13.25 -8.08
CA ASP A 101 7.48 13.40 -9.26
C ASP A 101 6.06 12.83 -9.08
N VAL A 102 5.11 13.40 -9.81
CA VAL A 102 3.72 12.90 -9.88
C VAL A 102 3.69 11.59 -10.65
N ILE A 103 3.31 10.50 -9.96
CA ILE A 103 3.23 9.17 -10.58
C ILE A 103 1.90 8.96 -11.32
N MET A 104 1.80 7.86 -12.07
CA MET A 104 0.63 7.55 -12.91
C MET A 104 -0.67 7.52 -12.11
N GLU A 105 -0.63 6.97 -10.90
CA GLU A 105 -1.77 6.79 -10.00
C GLU A 105 -2.34 8.12 -9.50
N GLU A 106 -1.53 9.18 -9.48
CA GLU A 106 -1.91 10.51 -9.00
C GLU A 106 -2.46 11.40 -10.11
N ARG A 107 -2.08 11.14 -11.36
CA ARG A 107 -2.27 12.02 -12.52
C ARG A 107 -3.67 12.63 -12.59
N LYS A 108 -4.73 11.82 -12.42
CA LYS A 108 -6.11 12.30 -12.55
C LYS A 108 -6.47 13.37 -11.52
N TYR A 109 -6.23 13.12 -10.23
CA TYR A 109 -6.55 14.11 -9.21
C TYR A 109 -5.57 15.30 -9.27
N ALA A 110 -4.31 15.05 -9.64
CA ALA A 110 -3.31 16.09 -9.81
C ALA A 110 -3.68 17.06 -10.94
N MET A 111 -4.18 16.55 -12.07
CA MET A 111 -4.72 17.37 -13.15
C MET A 111 -5.98 18.14 -12.71
N ALA A 112 -6.87 17.51 -11.94
CA ALA A 112 -8.03 18.22 -11.39
C ALA A 112 -7.63 19.38 -10.45
N LEU A 113 -6.51 19.25 -9.72
CA LEU A 113 -5.94 20.35 -8.94
C LEU A 113 -5.29 21.41 -9.84
N ALA A 114 -4.61 21.00 -10.91
CA ALA A 114 -4.06 21.92 -11.91
C ALA A 114 -5.16 22.79 -12.54
N ASP A 115 -6.31 22.19 -12.88
CA ASP A 115 -7.47 22.91 -13.40
C ASP A 115 -7.95 24.00 -12.43
N VAL A 116 -7.94 23.73 -11.11
CA VAL A 116 -8.29 24.72 -10.08
C VAL A 116 -7.33 25.90 -10.10
N TYR A 117 -6.02 25.64 -10.19
CA TYR A 117 -5.03 26.71 -10.24
C TYR A 117 -5.15 27.50 -11.55
N GLY A 118 -5.40 26.82 -12.67
CA GLY A 118 -5.65 27.45 -13.97
C GLY A 118 -6.88 28.35 -13.97
N GLU A 119 -7.97 27.94 -13.33
CA GLU A 119 -9.18 28.77 -13.18
C GLU A 119 -8.90 30.05 -12.39
N LEU A 120 -8.16 29.96 -11.28
CA LEU A 120 -7.82 31.11 -10.44
C LEU A 120 -6.86 32.09 -11.11
N GLU A 121 -5.91 31.59 -11.89
CA GLU A 121 -4.91 32.41 -12.60
C GLU A 121 -5.35 32.80 -14.02
N HIS A 122 -6.52 32.33 -14.46
CA HIS A 122 -7.00 32.47 -15.84
C HIS A 122 -6.01 31.92 -16.89
N ILE A 123 -5.32 30.82 -16.54
CA ILE A 123 -4.39 30.10 -17.41
C ILE A 123 -5.08 28.83 -17.90
N GLU A 124 -5.34 28.77 -19.20
CA GLU A 124 -5.86 27.54 -19.82
C GLU A 124 -4.78 26.44 -19.78
N ASN A 125 -5.16 25.22 -19.38
CA ASN A 125 -4.26 24.06 -19.28
C ASN A 125 -3.03 24.35 -18.40
N PHE A 126 -3.25 24.81 -17.16
CA PHE A 126 -2.19 25.03 -16.18
C PHE A 126 -1.30 23.78 -16.03
N ASP A 127 0.00 23.94 -16.31
CA ASP A 127 0.98 22.87 -16.16
C ASP A 127 1.50 22.86 -14.71
N LEU A 128 1.56 21.69 -14.08
CA LEU A 128 2.13 21.52 -12.74
C LEU A 128 3.61 21.95 -12.67
N SER A 129 4.32 21.99 -13.80
CA SER A 129 5.67 22.55 -13.89
C SER A 129 5.74 24.06 -13.53
N LEU A 130 4.61 24.76 -13.55
CA LEU A 130 4.49 26.17 -13.14
C LEU A 130 4.41 26.35 -11.62
N LEU A 131 4.11 25.30 -10.85
CA LEU A 131 3.94 25.38 -9.39
C LEU A 131 5.07 26.12 -8.65
N PRO A 132 6.37 25.97 -9.00
CA PRO A 132 7.45 26.70 -8.34
C PRO A 132 7.34 28.24 -8.45
N GLN A 133 6.57 28.75 -9.42
CA GLN A 133 6.29 30.18 -9.59
C GLN A 133 5.18 30.67 -8.65
N TYR A 134 4.39 29.76 -8.08
CA TYR A 134 3.23 30.03 -7.23
C TYR A 134 3.36 29.30 -5.89
N LEU A 135 4.11 29.89 -4.95
CA LEU A 135 4.48 29.24 -3.69
C LEU A 135 3.28 28.71 -2.88
N GLU A 136 2.16 29.44 -2.87
CA GLU A 136 0.93 29.02 -2.19
C GLU A 136 0.30 27.77 -2.86
N TYR A 137 0.33 27.68 -4.20
CA TYR A 137 -0.18 26.52 -4.92
C TYR A 137 0.77 25.33 -4.79
N GLN A 138 2.08 25.56 -4.78
CA GLN A 138 3.06 24.52 -4.52
C GLN A 138 2.85 23.90 -3.13
N LYS A 139 2.69 24.74 -2.11
CA LYS A 139 2.40 24.29 -0.74
C LYS A 139 1.09 23.52 -0.68
N HIS A 140 0.02 24.10 -1.23
CA HIS A 140 -1.30 23.45 -1.25
C HIS A 140 -1.26 22.11 -1.99
N PHE A 141 -0.59 22.03 -3.14
CA PHE A 141 -0.44 20.79 -3.89
C PHE A 141 0.31 19.72 -3.09
N SER A 142 1.41 20.09 -2.42
CA SER A 142 2.15 19.19 -1.52
C SER A 142 1.26 18.66 -0.38
N GLU A 143 0.44 19.51 0.23
CA GLU A 143 -0.54 19.10 1.25
C GLU A 143 -1.58 18.10 0.70
N GLN A 144 -2.11 18.35 -0.52
CA GLN A 144 -3.05 17.43 -1.17
C GLN A 144 -2.41 16.07 -1.50
N ARG A 145 -1.15 16.06 -1.97
CA ARG A 145 -0.40 14.81 -2.17
C ARG A 145 -0.24 14.06 -0.85
N GLY A 146 0.07 14.77 0.24
CA GLY A 146 0.11 14.21 1.59
C GLY A 146 -1.20 13.51 1.98
N TYR A 147 -2.35 14.12 1.69
CA TYR A 147 -3.65 13.49 1.92
C TYR A 147 -3.85 12.23 1.08
N TYR A 148 -3.54 12.27 -0.22
CA TYR A 148 -3.64 11.11 -1.10
C TYR A 148 -2.80 9.93 -0.58
N PHE A 149 -1.54 10.15 -0.23
CA PHE A 149 -0.67 9.09 0.26
C PHE A 149 -1.04 8.59 1.66
N ALA A 150 -1.63 9.44 2.51
CA ALA A 150 -2.24 8.99 3.76
C ALA A 150 -3.39 8.01 3.51
N ALA A 151 -4.27 8.27 2.52
CA ALA A 151 -5.33 7.34 2.14
C ALA A 151 -4.79 6.07 1.44
N GLU A 152 -3.75 6.19 0.62
CA GLU A 152 -3.08 5.03 0.01
C GLU A 152 -2.43 4.12 1.07
N ALA A 153 -1.91 4.68 2.18
CA ALA A 153 -1.43 3.90 3.33
C ALA A 153 -2.56 3.03 3.90
N VAL A 154 -3.76 3.60 4.08
CA VAL A 154 -4.94 2.84 4.53
C VAL A 154 -5.29 1.73 3.55
N ARG A 155 -5.30 2.04 2.24
CA ARG A 155 -5.59 1.04 1.20
C ARG A 155 -4.59 -0.11 1.23
N ARG A 156 -3.29 0.16 1.41
CA ARG A 156 -2.25 -0.86 1.54
C ARG A 156 -2.40 -1.67 2.82
N GLY A 157 -2.55 -1.01 3.97
CA GLY A 157 -2.74 -1.68 5.26
C GLY A 157 -3.97 -2.58 5.30
N THR A 158 -5.07 -2.15 4.65
CA THR A 158 -6.31 -2.95 4.53
C THR A 158 -6.05 -4.28 3.82
N ARG A 159 -5.28 -4.28 2.73
CA ARG A 159 -4.91 -5.49 1.99
C ARG A 159 -4.10 -6.47 2.83
N ASP A 160 -3.32 -5.95 3.78
CA ASP A 160 -2.40 -6.76 4.56
C ASP A 160 -3.10 -7.44 5.76
N ILE A 161 -4.22 -6.89 6.24
CA ILE A 161 -4.95 -7.42 7.41
C ILE A 161 -6.24 -8.19 7.06
N TYR A 162 -6.83 -7.97 5.89
CA TYR A 162 -8.05 -8.66 5.46
C TYR A 162 -7.76 -9.78 4.46
N ARG A 163 -8.53 -10.86 4.54
CA ARG A 163 -8.42 -11.98 3.60
C ARG A 163 -9.05 -11.61 2.26
N LYS A 164 -8.62 -12.28 1.20
CA LYS A 164 -9.12 -12.04 -0.18
C LYS A 164 -10.65 -12.17 -0.35
N ASN A 165 -11.31 -12.90 0.54
CA ASN A 165 -12.76 -13.11 0.49
C ASN A 165 -13.53 -12.17 1.43
N ASP A 166 -12.84 -11.34 2.21
CA ASP A 166 -13.47 -10.36 3.08
C ASP A 166 -13.93 -9.16 2.23
N THR A 167 -14.95 -8.45 2.70
CA THR A 167 -15.42 -7.22 2.06
C THR A 167 -14.31 -6.16 2.13
N ASP A 168 -13.99 -5.55 0.99
CA ASP A 168 -13.00 -4.48 0.90
C ASP A 168 -13.45 -3.26 1.71
N GLN A 169 -12.85 -3.07 2.89
CA GLN A 169 -13.20 -1.98 3.79
C GLN A 169 -12.75 -0.62 3.25
N PHE A 170 -11.77 -0.58 2.35
CA PHE A 170 -11.37 0.67 1.71
C PHE A 170 -12.42 1.11 0.67
N GLU A 171 -13.04 0.17 -0.05
CA GLU A 171 -14.20 0.48 -0.89
C GLU A 171 -15.38 1.02 -0.07
N ILE A 172 -15.69 0.40 1.08
CA ILE A 172 -16.72 0.91 1.99
C ILE A 172 -16.38 2.32 2.48
N LEU A 173 -15.12 2.58 2.83
CA LEU A 173 -14.67 3.91 3.22
C LEU A 173 -14.90 4.95 2.11
N LYS A 174 -14.59 4.60 0.86
CA LYS A 174 -14.84 5.46 -0.30
C LYS A 174 -16.33 5.72 -0.49
N ASP A 175 -17.17 4.70 -0.34
CA ASP A 175 -18.62 4.82 -0.50
C ASP A 175 -19.24 5.72 0.57
N GLU A 176 -18.93 5.51 1.85
CA GLU A 176 -19.41 6.36 2.93
C GLU A 176 -18.91 7.80 2.76
N THR A 177 -17.66 7.98 2.34
CA THR A 177 -17.10 9.33 2.10
C THR A 177 -17.79 10.00 0.93
N TYR A 178 -18.02 9.29 -0.18
CA TYR A 178 -18.72 9.80 -1.35
C TYR A 178 -20.14 10.24 -1.00
N GLU A 179 -20.91 9.37 -0.35
CA GLU A 179 -22.27 9.68 0.09
C GLU A 179 -22.31 10.87 1.06
N GLY A 180 -21.27 11.06 1.89
CA GLY A 180 -21.20 12.21 2.80
C GLY A 180 -20.76 13.53 2.16
N VAL A 181 -20.22 13.52 0.93
CA VAL A 181 -19.72 14.73 0.25
C VAL A 181 -20.39 15.03 -1.08
N LYS A 182 -21.19 14.12 -1.65
CA LYS A 182 -21.73 14.26 -3.01
C LYS A 182 -22.57 15.52 -3.16
N GLU A 183 -23.45 15.85 -2.22
CA GLU A 183 -24.29 17.07 -2.29
C GLU A 183 -23.44 18.33 -2.17
N VAL A 184 -22.43 18.31 -1.28
CA VAL A 184 -21.49 19.42 -1.11
C VAL A 184 -20.63 19.61 -2.35
N TRP A 185 -20.28 18.53 -3.06
CA TRP A 185 -19.57 18.61 -4.35
C TRP A 185 -20.50 19.06 -5.48
N GLU A 186 -21.78 18.65 -5.42
CA GLU A 186 -22.81 18.98 -6.41
C GLU A 186 -23.18 20.47 -6.40
N ASP A 187 -23.05 21.12 -5.25
CA ASP A 187 -23.42 22.51 -5.05
C ASP A 187 -22.64 23.51 -5.93
N ASP A 188 -23.23 24.70 -6.06
CA ASP A 188 -22.69 25.79 -6.85
C ASP A 188 -21.71 26.62 -6.02
N TYR A 189 -20.53 26.82 -6.58
CA TYR A 189 -19.47 27.62 -5.98
C TYR A 189 -18.89 28.57 -7.00
N LYS A 190 -18.37 29.70 -6.50
CA LYS A 190 -17.72 30.72 -7.31
C LYS A 190 -16.50 30.22 -8.09
N ASP A 191 -15.78 29.24 -7.56
CA ASP A 191 -14.56 28.67 -8.12
C ASP A 191 -14.34 27.25 -7.59
N GLY A 192 -13.54 26.47 -8.31
CA GLY A 192 -13.20 25.09 -7.99
C GLY A 192 -12.37 24.96 -6.71
N MET A 193 -11.61 25.98 -6.32
CA MET A 193 -10.89 26.01 -5.04
C MET A 193 -11.86 26.02 -3.86
N THR A 194 -12.96 26.78 -3.97
CA THR A 194 -14.01 26.83 -2.95
C THR A 194 -14.73 25.51 -2.86
N ARG A 195 -15.07 24.89 -4.00
CA ARG A 195 -15.65 23.53 -4.05
C ARG A 195 -14.74 22.51 -3.38
N LEU A 196 -13.46 22.47 -3.77
CA LEU A 196 -12.46 21.58 -3.19
C LEU A 196 -12.39 21.75 -1.66
N ARG A 197 -12.23 22.98 -1.17
CA ARG A 197 -12.13 23.26 0.28
C ARG A 197 -13.38 22.83 1.04
N LYS A 198 -14.57 23.08 0.48
CA LYS A 198 -15.86 22.69 1.08
C LYS A 198 -16.01 21.17 1.15
N VAL A 199 -15.68 20.47 0.07
CA VAL A 199 -15.69 19.01 0.02
C VAL A 199 -14.68 18.42 1.02
N MET A 200 -13.44 18.93 1.07
CA MET A 200 -12.43 18.45 2.02
C MET A 200 -12.79 18.71 3.48
N ALA A 201 -13.45 19.84 3.77
CA ALA A 201 -13.98 20.13 5.09
C ALA A 201 -15.11 19.17 5.46
N GLN A 202 -16.07 18.96 4.55
CA GLN A 202 -17.15 18.01 4.74
C GLN A 202 -16.63 16.59 4.95
N ALA A 203 -15.69 16.12 4.12
CA ALA A 203 -15.07 14.80 4.27
C ALA A 203 -14.45 14.58 5.66
N SER A 204 -13.85 15.62 6.24
CA SER A 204 -13.27 15.55 7.58
C SER A 204 -14.35 15.36 8.67
N LEU A 205 -15.54 15.94 8.46
CA LEU A 205 -16.69 15.87 9.37
C LEU A 205 -17.55 14.63 9.14
N THR A 206 -17.53 14.05 7.94
CA THR A 206 -18.30 12.87 7.56
C THR A 206 -17.95 11.69 8.47
N ARG A 207 -18.98 11.13 9.10
CA ARG A 207 -18.89 9.85 9.80
C ARG A 207 -18.89 8.73 8.77
N VAL A 208 -18.07 7.71 9.00
CA VAL A 208 -17.91 6.55 8.11
C VAL A 208 -18.25 5.27 8.87
N ASP A 209 -19.39 5.30 9.56
CA ASP A 209 -19.77 4.34 10.61
C ASP A 209 -19.88 2.90 10.10
N ARG A 210 -20.11 2.70 8.79
CA ARG A 210 -20.11 1.37 8.17
C ARG A 210 -18.72 0.81 7.90
N CYS A 211 -17.69 1.66 7.83
CA CYS A 211 -16.31 1.24 7.57
C CYS A 211 -15.66 0.71 8.85
N TRP A 212 -15.33 -0.58 8.89
CA TRP A 212 -14.76 -1.21 10.08
C TRP A 212 -13.35 -0.71 10.41
N LEU A 213 -12.58 -0.26 9.41
CA LEU A 213 -11.29 0.38 9.65
C LEU A 213 -11.42 1.58 10.61
N SER A 214 -12.52 2.34 10.52
CA SER A 214 -12.74 3.49 11.41
C SER A 214 -13.11 3.12 12.85
N ARG A 215 -13.48 1.86 13.09
CA ARG A 215 -13.91 1.34 14.39
C ARG A 215 -12.84 0.50 15.06
N ASP A 216 -12.13 -0.28 14.27
CA ASP A 216 -11.24 -1.33 14.75
C ASP A 216 -9.75 -0.93 14.66
N THR A 217 -9.45 0.26 14.12
CA THR A 217 -8.07 0.74 13.94
C THR A 217 -7.92 2.23 14.28
N ASP A 218 -6.69 2.65 14.54
CA ASP A 218 -6.29 4.08 14.66
C ASP A 218 -5.85 4.67 13.29
N TRP A 219 -6.32 4.10 12.18
CA TRP A 219 -5.82 4.46 10.84
C TRP A 219 -6.63 5.55 10.16
N ILE A 220 -7.90 5.73 10.54
CA ILE A 220 -8.82 6.65 9.86
C ILE A 220 -8.87 7.99 10.57
N GLY A 221 -8.03 8.92 10.12
CA GLY A 221 -8.04 10.33 10.53
C GLY A 221 -8.52 11.28 9.44
N ASN A 222 -8.48 12.58 9.75
CA ASN A 222 -8.87 13.63 8.79
C ASN A 222 -8.04 13.63 7.50
N PRO A 223 -6.70 13.45 7.53
CA PRO A 223 -5.89 13.37 6.31
C PRO A 223 -6.35 12.24 5.38
N GLN A 224 -6.66 11.08 5.95
CA GLN A 224 -7.11 9.90 5.21
C GLN A 224 -8.47 10.15 4.55
N LYS A 225 -9.43 10.73 5.28
CA LYS A 225 -10.75 11.08 4.71
C LYS A 225 -10.65 12.10 3.58
N LYS A 226 -9.77 13.11 3.71
CA LYS A 226 -9.49 14.06 2.62
C LYS A 226 -8.83 13.35 1.42
N GLY A 227 -7.89 12.45 1.69
CA GLY A 227 -7.21 11.66 0.67
C GLY A 227 -8.16 10.78 -0.15
N VAL A 228 -9.18 10.22 0.51
CA VAL A 228 -10.23 9.43 -0.15
C VAL A 228 -10.93 10.24 -1.24
N CYS A 229 -11.15 11.55 -1.06
CA CYS A 229 -11.72 12.40 -2.11
C CYS A 229 -10.86 12.41 -3.40
N HIS A 230 -9.54 12.28 -3.30
CA HIS A 230 -8.67 12.14 -4.48
C HIS A 230 -8.83 10.79 -5.17
N PHE A 231 -9.08 9.71 -4.42
CA PHE A 231 -9.47 8.42 -5.02
C PHE A 231 -10.80 8.52 -5.75
N LEU A 232 -11.78 9.23 -5.18
CA LEU A 232 -13.07 9.46 -5.84
C LEU A 232 -12.93 10.25 -7.16
N VAL A 233 -12.01 11.21 -7.22
CA VAL A 233 -11.67 11.90 -8.49
C VAL A 233 -10.97 10.96 -9.48
N LYS A 234 -10.00 10.18 -9.01
CA LYS A 234 -9.30 9.19 -9.84
C LYS A 234 -10.25 8.17 -10.48
N GLU A 235 -11.31 7.80 -9.77
CA GLU A 235 -12.33 6.84 -10.21
C GLU A 235 -13.50 7.50 -10.95
N ASP A 236 -13.40 8.78 -11.26
CA ASP A 236 -14.43 9.58 -11.94
C ASP A 236 -15.80 9.59 -11.22
N ARG A 237 -15.82 9.27 -9.91
CA ARG A 237 -17.00 9.44 -9.04
C ARG A 237 -17.24 10.90 -8.72
N LEU A 238 -16.17 11.67 -8.58
CA LEU A 238 -16.17 13.14 -8.60
C LEU A 238 -15.44 13.58 -9.88
N LYS A 239 -16.09 14.36 -10.75
CA LYS A 239 -15.55 14.74 -12.07
C LYS A 239 -14.44 15.81 -12.05
N GLY A 240 -13.81 16.01 -10.90
CA GLY A 240 -12.89 17.11 -10.64
C GLY A 240 -13.55 18.27 -9.88
N TRP A 241 -12.84 19.40 -9.81
CA TRP A 241 -13.21 20.52 -8.94
C TRP A 241 -13.71 21.74 -9.69
N VAL A 242 -13.28 21.93 -10.93
CA VAL A 242 -13.72 23.02 -11.80
C VAL A 242 -14.89 22.56 -12.64
N ARG A 243 -15.92 23.40 -12.76
CA ARG A 243 -17.01 23.19 -13.72
C ARG A 243 -16.86 24.24 -14.80
N LYS A 244 -16.67 23.80 -16.04
CA LYS A 244 -16.90 24.68 -17.18
C LYS A 244 -18.40 24.92 -17.21
N ASN A 245 -18.86 26.00 -16.60
CA ASN A 245 -20.26 26.39 -16.70
C ASN A 245 -20.62 26.42 -18.19
N ALA A 246 -21.64 25.65 -18.56
CA ALA A 246 -22.32 25.85 -19.81
C ALA A 246 -22.94 27.26 -19.72
N GLU A 247 -22.27 28.20 -20.38
CA GLU A 247 -22.75 29.52 -20.73
C GLU A 247 -23.00 30.52 -19.59
N GLN A 248 -22.70 31.76 -19.95
CA GLN A 248 -23.09 32.99 -19.30
C GLN A 248 -24.59 32.92 -18.93
N ALA A 249 -24.90 32.95 -17.63
CA ALA A 249 -26.20 33.45 -17.21
C ALA A 249 -26.21 34.96 -17.49
N VAL A 250 -26.79 35.32 -18.62
CA VAL A 250 -27.17 36.69 -19.01
C VAL A 250 -28.19 37.24 -18.02
#